data_AF-A0A0A1U673-F1
#
_entry.id   AF-A0A0A1U673-F1
#
_cell.length_a   1.000
_cell.length_b   1.000
_cell.length_c   1.000
_cell.angle_alpha   90.00
_cell.angle_beta   90.00
_cell.angle_gamma   90.00
#
_symmetry.space_group_name_H-M   'P 1'
#
loop_
_entity.id
_entity.type
_entity.pdbx_description
1 polymer ?
#
loop_
_entity_poly.entity_id
_entity_poly.type
_entity_poly.pdbx_seq_one_letter_code
_entity_poly.pdbx_strand_id
1 'polypeptide(L)'
;MTEQKEGQNEIGDEQNFGFGVSKFLTFLQAIGGYDDGEKEDEEIDLDRVDELGKKMKPLEQYRMMCHRFHGKNPSKNKIKRQNRLKAEKVLEMKMDFNDTPLGSVTAAKKVMETQHKAFVDIKQEKV
;
A
#
# COMPACT_ATOMS: atom_id res chain seq x y z
N MET A 1 12.92 -17.76 37.03
CA MET A 1 13.67 -16.71 36.32
C MET A 1 14.03 -17.25 34.95
N THR A 2 13.18 -16.97 33.96
CA THR A 2 13.43 -17.24 32.55
C THR A 2 12.75 -16.12 31.79
N GLU A 3 13.47 -15.01 31.65
CA GLU A 3 13.08 -13.86 30.85
C GLU A 3 13.13 -14.27 29.38
N GLN A 4 11.97 -14.36 28.73
CA GLN A 4 11.87 -14.42 27.29
C GLN A 4 11.83 -12.97 26.80
N LYS A 5 12.90 -12.53 26.12
CA LYS A 5 12.93 -11.24 25.43
C LYS A 5 11.96 -11.31 24.25
N GLU A 6 10.86 -10.57 24.38
CA GLU A 6 9.92 -10.33 23.30
C GLU A 6 10.65 -9.62 22.15
N GLY A 7 10.64 -10.25 20.97
CA GLY A 7 11.15 -9.65 19.74
C GLY A 7 10.32 -8.43 19.39
N GLN A 8 10.91 -7.25 19.58
CA GLN A 8 10.40 -6.00 19.06
C GLN A 8 10.54 -6.06 17.53
N ASN A 9 9.41 -6.15 16.82
CA ASN A 9 9.38 -5.79 15.41
C ASN A 9 9.36 -4.26 15.35
N GLU A 10 10.55 -3.68 15.38
CA GLU A 10 10.81 -2.26 15.18
C GLU A 10 10.54 -1.94 13.70
N ILE A 11 9.29 -1.57 13.39
CA ILE A 11 8.97 -0.90 12.13
C ILE A 11 9.11 0.59 12.41
N GLY A 12 10.26 1.15 12.02
CA GLY A 12 10.53 2.57 12.15
C GLY A 12 12.00 2.95 12.25
N ASP A 13 12.94 2.00 12.27
CA ASP A 13 14.36 2.35 12.19
C ASP A 13 14.66 2.90 10.80
N GLU A 14 14.81 4.22 10.71
CA GLU A 14 15.54 4.85 9.62
C GLU A 14 16.93 4.21 9.56
N GLN A 15 17.09 3.16 8.75
CA GLN A 15 18.40 2.57 8.53
C GLN A 15 19.26 3.63 7.83
N ASN A 16 20.21 4.19 8.56
CA ASN A 16 21.19 5.10 8.00
C ASN A 16 22.12 4.28 7.08
N PHE A 17 21.76 4.21 5.80
CA PHE A 17 22.57 3.53 4.79
C PHE A 17 23.93 4.24 4.54
N GLY A 18 24.19 5.38 5.20
CA GLY A 18 25.40 6.18 5.02
C GLY A 18 25.38 6.98 3.71
N PHE A 19 26.54 7.55 3.35
CA PHE A 19 26.67 8.33 2.12
C PHE A 19 26.85 7.39 0.92
N GLY A 20 25.92 7.44 -0.04
CA GLY A 20 26.02 6.74 -1.32
C GLY A 20 24.83 5.85 -1.65
N VAL A 21 24.42 5.86 -2.92
CA VAL A 21 23.24 5.14 -3.44
C VAL A 21 23.43 3.60 -3.39
N SER A 22 24.68 3.12 -3.36
CA SER A 22 25.00 1.69 -3.47
C SER A 22 24.48 0.85 -2.31
N LYS A 23 24.62 1.32 -1.07
CA LYS A 23 24.13 0.59 0.11
C LYS A 23 22.61 0.49 0.13
N PHE A 24 21.93 1.52 -0.37
CA PHE A 24 20.49 1.51 -0.54
C PHE A 24 20.05 0.54 -1.65
N LEU A 25 20.76 0.49 -2.78
CA LEU A 25 20.54 -0.50 -3.84
C LEU A 25 20.68 -1.94 -3.33
N THR A 26 21.74 -2.25 -2.58
CA THR A 26 21.92 -3.59 -1.99
C THR A 26 20.81 -3.97 -1.02
N PHE A 27 20.29 -2.99 -0.28
CA PHE A 27 19.17 -3.20 0.64
C PHE A 27 17.86 -3.46 -0.12
N LEU A 28 17.57 -2.70 -1.17
CA LEU A 28 16.41 -2.95 -2.02
C LEU A 28 16.47 -4.33 -2.66
N GLN A 29 17.64 -4.76 -3.13
CA GLN A 29 17.84 -6.10 -3.67
C GLN A 29 17.57 -7.19 -2.61
N ALA A 30 18.01 -7.00 -1.37
CA ALA A 30 17.77 -7.94 -0.28
C ALA A 30 16.29 -8.06 0.12
N ILE A 31 15.50 -6.98 -0.04
CA ILE A 31 14.06 -6.96 0.20
C ILE A 31 13.25 -7.43 -1.01
N GLY A 32 13.90 -7.67 -2.16
CA GLY A 32 13.24 -8.04 -3.42
C GLY A 32 12.54 -6.85 -4.10
N GLY A 33 12.96 -5.63 -3.80
CA GLY A 33 12.45 -4.38 -4.39
C GLY A 33 13.23 -3.88 -5.60
N TYR A 34 14.33 -4.55 -5.97
CA TYR A 34 15.14 -4.21 -7.13
C TYR A 34 15.63 -5.48 -7.82
N ASP A 35 15.20 -5.67 -9.07
CA ASP A 35 15.76 -6.68 -9.97
C ASP A 35 16.68 -5.95 -10.96
N ASP A 36 17.91 -6.44 -11.10
CA ASP A 36 18.94 -5.93 -12.02
C ASP A 36 18.61 -6.25 -13.49
N GLY A 37 17.32 -6.19 -13.86
CA GLY A 37 16.78 -6.66 -15.12
C GLY A 37 17.47 -6.00 -16.30
N GLU A 38 18.46 -6.70 -16.86
CA GLU A 38 19.05 -6.43 -18.16
C GLU A 38 17.92 -6.59 -19.18
N LYS A 39 17.27 -5.47 -19.52
CA LYS A 39 16.34 -5.40 -20.64
C LYS A 39 17.18 -5.52 -21.90
N GLU A 40 17.18 -6.71 -22.50
CA GLU A 40 17.72 -6.93 -23.82
C GLU A 40 17.05 -5.94 -24.79
N ASP A 41 17.88 -5.25 -25.58
CA ASP A 41 17.45 -4.18 -26.47
C ASP A 41 16.34 -4.68 -27.42
N GLU A 42 15.24 -3.91 -27.51
CA GLU A 42 14.00 -4.14 -28.30
C GLU A 42 12.76 -4.72 -27.57
N GLU A 43 12.65 -4.58 -26.25
CA GLU A 43 11.38 -4.89 -25.56
C GLU A 43 10.33 -3.75 -25.72
N ILE A 44 9.32 -3.95 -26.59
CA ILE A 44 8.18 -3.02 -26.73
C ILE A 44 7.15 -3.30 -25.63
N ASP A 45 7.16 -2.49 -24.57
CA ASP A 45 6.16 -2.54 -23.50
C ASP A 45 4.80 -1.98 -23.96
N LEU A 46 3.83 -2.85 -24.27
CA LEU A 46 2.43 -2.47 -24.60
C LEU A 46 1.55 -2.30 -23.34
N ASP A 47 1.89 -1.32 -22.51
CA ASP A 47 1.07 -0.98 -21.34
C ASP A 47 0.05 0.12 -21.64
N ARG A 48 -1.22 -0.10 -21.27
CA ARG A 48 -2.22 0.97 -21.23
C ARG A 48 -2.26 1.62 -19.85
N VAL A 49 -2.21 2.95 -19.83
CA VAL A 49 -2.26 3.75 -18.62
C VAL A 49 -3.63 4.39 -18.41
N ASP A 50 -4.05 4.47 -17.15
CA ASP A 50 -5.22 5.21 -16.69
C ASP A 50 -4.96 6.73 -16.72
N GLU A 51 -6.00 7.56 -16.49
CA GLU A 51 -5.92 9.03 -16.39
C GLU A 51 -4.89 9.52 -15.36
N LEU A 52 -4.60 8.69 -14.36
CA LEU A 52 -3.65 8.96 -13.27
C LEU A 52 -2.25 8.38 -13.54
N GLY A 53 -1.96 7.93 -14.77
CA GLY A 53 -0.68 7.34 -15.15
C GLY A 53 -0.45 5.92 -14.62
N LYS A 54 -1.43 5.33 -13.94
CA LYS A 54 -1.34 3.96 -13.40
C LYS A 54 -1.48 2.93 -14.52
N LYS A 55 -0.61 1.91 -14.56
CA LYS A 55 -0.79 0.74 -15.43
C LYS A 55 -2.15 0.09 -15.16
N MET A 56 -3.02 0.06 -16.17
CA MET A 56 -4.35 -0.52 -16.04
C MET A 56 -4.26 -2.05 -15.97
N LYS A 57 -5.15 -2.68 -15.19
CA LYS A 57 -5.26 -4.14 -15.20
C LYS A 57 -5.76 -4.61 -16.58
N PRO A 58 -5.31 -5.77 -17.10
CA PRO A 58 -5.71 -6.24 -18.44
C PRO A 58 -7.23 -6.26 -18.67
N LEU A 59 -8.00 -6.63 -17.63
CA LEU A 59 -9.47 -6.61 -17.68
C LEU A 59 -10.05 -5.20 -17.82
N GLU A 60 -9.46 -4.21 -17.16
CA GLU A 60 -9.86 -2.80 -17.25
C GLU A 60 -9.50 -2.24 -18.63
N GLN A 61 -8.33 -2.60 -19.17
CA GLN A 61 -7.90 -2.26 -20.52
C GLN A 61 -8.92 -2.77 -21.56
N TYR A 62 -9.28 -4.05 -21.51
CA TYR A 62 -10.26 -4.65 -22.41
C TYR A 62 -11.63 -3.95 -22.29
N ARG A 63 -12.10 -3.69 -21.07
CA ARG A 63 -13.38 -2.98 -20.85
C ARG A 63 -13.39 -1.59 -21.46
N MET A 64 -12.31 -0.82 -21.28
CA MET A 64 -12.17 0.50 -21.87
C MET A 64 -12.16 0.44 -23.40
N MET A 65 -11.46 -0.53 -23.98
CA MET A 65 -11.48 -0.78 -25.41
C MET A 65 -12.89 -1.14 -25.91
N CYS A 66 -13.61 -2.03 -25.22
CA CYS A 66 -14.98 -2.40 -25.57
C CYS A 66 -15.95 -1.21 -25.48
N HIS A 67 -15.87 -0.39 -24.43
CA HIS A 67 -16.72 0.81 -24.32
C HIS A 67 -16.43 1.79 -25.46
N ARG A 68 -15.15 1.96 -25.82
CA ARG A 68 -14.76 2.84 -26.94
C ARG A 68 -15.20 2.29 -28.28
N PHE A 69 -15.10 0.98 -28.46
CA PHE A 69 -15.50 0.28 -29.69
C PHE A 69 -17.02 0.27 -29.88
N HIS A 70 -17.77 -0.13 -28.85
CA HIS A 70 -19.24 -0.24 -28.94
C HIS A 70 -19.98 1.08 -28.65
N GLY A 71 -19.29 2.11 -28.16
CA GLY A 71 -19.89 3.41 -27.78
C GLY A 71 -20.85 3.34 -26.59
N LYS A 72 -20.96 2.18 -25.93
CA LYS A 72 -21.87 1.96 -24.80
C LYS A 72 -21.11 2.11 -23.49
N ASN A 73 -21.21 3.30 -22.91
CA ASN A 73 -20.61 3.60 -21.62
C ASN A 73 -21.40 2.96 -20.46
N PRO A 74 -20.74 2.63 -19.34
CA PRO A 74 -21.42 2.14 -18.16
C PRO A 74 -22.41 3.17 -17.60
N SER A 75 -23.44 2.69 -16.89
CA SER A 75 -24.45 3.56 -16.27
C SER A 75 -23.84 4.53 -15.25
N LYS A 76 -24.50 5.67 -15.02
CA LYS A 76 -24.07 6.70 -14.05
C LYS A 76 -23.79 6.11 -12.66
N ASN A 77 -24.64 5.18 -12.19
CA ASN A 77 -24.47 4.54 -10.88
C ASN A 77 -23.22 3.65 -10.83
N LYS A 78 -22.93 2.93 -11.92
CA LYS A 78 -21.74 2.09 -12.03
C LYS A 78 -20.46 2.94 -12.08
N ILE A 79 -20.49 4.08 -12.75
CA ILE A 79 -19.36 5.03 -12.76
C ILE A 79 -19.13 5.60 -11.36
N LYS A 80 -20.17 6.12 -10.70
CA LYS A 80 -20.07 6.66 -9.33
C LYS A 80 -19.52 5.64 -8.34
N ARG A 81 -20.01 4.39 -8.39
CA ARG A 81 -19.50 3.30 -7.55
C ARG A 81 -18.01 3.05 -7.83
N GLN A 82 -17.61 2.89 -9.09
CA GLN A 82 -16.20 2.66 -9.43
C GLN A 82 -15.30 3.81 -8.98
N ASN A 83 -15.71 5.06 -9.19
CA ASN A 83 -14.94 6.22 -8.76
C ASN A 83 -14.77 6.26 -7.24
N ARG A 84 -15.81 5.88 -6.48
CA ARG A 84 -15.72 5.75 -5.02
C ARG A 84 -14.69 4.70 -4.61
N LEU A 85 -14.72 3.51 -5.22
CA LEU A 85 -13.73 2.46 -4.94
C LEU A 85 -12.30 2.87 -5.32
N LYS A 86 -12.13 3.61 -6.43
CA LYS A 86 -10.82 4.15 -6.82
C LYS A 86 -10.32 5.16 -5.78
N ALA A 87 -11.18 6.06 -5.32
CA ALA A 87 -10.82 7.05 -4.30
C ALA A 87 -10.50 6.40 -2.94
N GLU A 88 -11.27 5.40 -2.52
CA GLU A 88 -11.03 4.64 -1.29
C GLU A 88 -9.68 3.93 -1.31
N LYS A 89 -9.31 3.29 -2.43
CA LYS A 89 -7.97 2.67 -2.57
C LYS A 89 -6.83 3.67 -2.53
N VAL A 90 -7.01 4.84 -3.12
CA VAL A 90 -6.01 5.91 -3.05
C VAL A 90 -5.88 6.43 -1.62
N LEU A 91 -6.99 6.51 -0.88
CA LEU A 91 -6.98 6.89 0.52
C LEU A 91 -6.31 5.82 1.38
N GLU A 92 -6.64 4.55 1.18
CA GLU A 92 -6.02 3.41 1.86
C GLU A 92 -4.51 3.36 1.61
N MET A 93 -4.04 3.56 0.37
CA MET A 93 -2.60 3.64 0.09
C MET A 93 -1.90 4.83 0.77
N LYS A 94 -2.64 5.89 1.11
CA LYS A 94 -2.10 7.07 1.81
C LYS A 94 -2.12 6.92 3.33
N MET A 95 -2.81 5.92 3.86
CA MET A 95 -3.06 5.75 5.30
C MET A 95 -2.48 4.40 5.75
N ASP A 96 -1.76 4.40 6.87
CA ASP A 96 -1.38 3.12 7.48
C ASP A 96 -2.62 2.44 8.09
N PHE A 97 -2.70 1.12 7.90
CA PHE A 97 -3.84 0.28 8.31
C PHE A 97 -4.15 0.34 9.83
N ASN A 98 -3.21 0.79 10.67
CA ASN A 98 -3.32 0.72 12.13
C ASN A 98 -3.75 2.01 12.84
N ASP A 99 -3.64 3.19 12.22
CA ASP A 99 -4.08 4.44 12.86
C ASP A 99 -4.23 5.59 11.84
N THR A 100 -5.06 6.57 12.18
CA THR A 100 -4.94 7.91 11.60
C THR A 100 -3.49 8.39 11.69
N PRO A 101 -2.97 9.17 10.73
CA PRO A 101 -1.57 9.62 10.74
C PRO A 101 -1.17 10.42 12.00
N LEU A 102 -2.15 10.85 12.80
CA LEU A 102 -1.96 11.53 14.08
C LEU A 102 -1.79 10.57 15.28
N GLY A 103 -1.87 9.24 15.09
CA GLY A 103 -1.74 8.27 16.18
C GLY A 103 -2.91 8.30 17.17
N SER A 104 -4.11 8.74 16.73
CA SER A 104 -5.24 9.03 17.61
C SER A 104 -5.73 7.79 18.36
N VAL A 105 -5.76 6.63 17.70
CA VAL A 105 -6.28 5.38 18.27
C VAL A 105 -5.31 4.84 19.32
N THR A 106 -4.00 4.86 19.03
CA THR A 106 -2.97 4.42 19.98
C THR A 106 -2.87 5.34 21.19
N ALA A 107 -2.94 6.66 21.01
CA ALA A 107 -2.96 7.62 22.11
C ALA A 107 -4.21 7.46 22.98
N ALA A 108 -5.39 7.27 22.38
CA ALA A 108 -6.63 7.03 23.12
C ALA A 108 -6.57 5.75 23.97
N LYS A 109 -5.99 4.66 23.43
CA LYS A 109 -5.79 3.41 24.18
C LYS A 109 -4.89 3.63 25.41
N LYS A 110 -3.75 4.29 25.26
CA LYS A 110 -2.86 4.64 26.38
C LYS A 110 -3.58 5.47 27.45
N VAL A 111 -4.38 6.45 27.05
CA VAL A 111 -5.16 7.26 28.01
C VAL A 111 -6.18 6.40 28.75
N MET A 112 -6.87 5.48 28.08
CA MET A 112 -7.82 4.57 28.72
C MET A 112 -7.13 3.62 29.71
N GLU A 113 -5.95 3.10 29.35
CA GLU A 113 -5.09 2.29 30.23
C GLU A 113 -4.71 3.06 31.50
N THR A 114 -4.21 4.30 31.34
CA THR A 114 -3.85 5.16 32.50
C THR A 114 -5.04 5.53 33.37
N GLN A 115 -6.23 5.68 32.78
CA GLN A 115 -7.46 6.00 33.49
C GLN A 115 -8.17 4.76 34.04
N HIS A 116 -7.59 3.56 33.86
CA HIS A 116 -8.20 2.27 34.22
C HIS A 116 -9.64 2.12 33.72
N LYS A 117 -9.95 2.72 32.57
CA LYS A 117 -11.24 2.57 31.90
C LYS A 117 -11.26 1.24 31.17
N ALA A 118 -12.43 0.62 31.09
CA ALA A 118 -12.60 -0.60 30.31
C ALA A 118 -12.12 -0.37 28.87
N PHE A 119 -11.17 -1.18 28.42
CA PHE A 119 -10.61 -1.15 27.08
C PHE A 119 -10.91 -2.48 26.37
N VAL A 120 -11.05 -2.41 25.03
CA VAL A 120 -11.32 -3.57 24.20
C VAL A 120 -10.00 -4.13 23.70
N ASP A 121 -9.56 -5.25 24.28
CA ASP A 121 -8.46 -6.05 23.77
C ASP A 121 -8.90 -6.86 22.54
N ILE A 122 -8.82 -6.24 21.38
CA ILE A 122 -8.89 -6.97 20.12
C ILE A 122 -7.56 -7.71 20.00
N LYS A 123 -7.56 -9.01 20.30
CA LYS A 123 -6.43 -9.89 19.98
C LYS A 123 -6.18 -9.78 18.48
N GLN A 124 -5.14 -9.05 18.09
CA GLN A 124 -4.70 -9.01 16.70
C GLN A 124 -4.09 -10.38 16.40
N GLU A 125 -4.85 -11.26 15.76
CA GLU A 125 -4.26 -12.44 15.13
C GLU A 125 -3.28 -11.92 14.07
N LYS A 126 -2.00 -12.22 14.27
CA LYS A 126 -0.95 -11.95 13.29
C LYS A 126 -1.32 -12.75 12.03
N VAL A 127 -1.70 -12.05 10.96
CA VAL A 127 -1.79 -12.60 9.60
C VAL A 127 -0.39 -12.62 9.01
#